data_AF-A0A2V9XF71-F1
#
_entry.id   AF-A0A2V9XF71-F1
#
_cell.length_a   1.000
_cell.length_b   1.000
_cell.length_c   1.000
_cell.angle_alpha   90.00
_cell.angle_beta   90.00
_cell.angle_gamma   90.00
#
_symmetry.space_group_name_H-M   'P 1'
#
loop_
_entity.id
_entity.type
_entity.pdbx_description
1 polymer ?
#
loop_
_entity_poly.entity_id
_entity_poly.type
_entity_poly.pdbx_seq_one_letter_code
_entity_poly.pdbx_strand_id
1 'polypeptide(L)'
;EHHRTGNKWPIYPMYDYAHGQSDSLEKVTHSMCSLEFADHQPLYQWFIDQLGIFPSQQIEFDRLSLTYTLMSKRKLRQLVEQGTVRGWDDPRMPTLSGLRRRGYTPEAIRNFVTAAGVSRTNGIVELAMLEHFLREDLNKRSPRVMAVLHPLKVVIDNYPEGQVEEMDATNNPEDESAGTRKVPFSRELYIEQDDFREVPPPKYFRLTPGREVRLRYGYFITAKSVVKNDKGEVVQVHCTYDPATRGGNAPDGRKVKSTIHWVSAQHAVDAEVRVYENLFTKENLGDLEEGKDPLDYLNPNSLEVIPHAKLEPSLANAAPSSRFQFERLGYFCVDRDSKPGAPVFNRTVALKDTWAKVERKQEQKKA
;
A
#
# COMPACT_ATOMS: atom_id res chain seq x y z
N GLU A 1 29.26 -17.44 -24.55
CA GLU A 1 28.27 -18.52 -24.62
C GLU A 1 26.86 -17.92 -24.62
N HIS A 2 26.03 -18.28 -25.61
CA HIS A 2 24.63 -17.86 -25.68
C HIS A 2 23.74 -18.79 -24.84
N HIS A 3 22.84 -18.23 -24.04
CA HIS A 3 22.11 -18.98 -23.00
C HIS A 3 21.22 -20.14 -23.50
N ARG A 4 20.82 -20.18 -24.78
CA ARG A 4 20.05 -21.31 -25.38
C ARG A 4 20.85 -22.20 -26.30
N THR A 5 21.87 -21.66 -26.95
CA THR A 5 22.56 -22.31 -28.09
C THR A 5 24.04 -22.52 -27.83
N GLY A 6 24.50 -22.23 -26.62
CA GLY A 6 25.88 -22.40 -26.20
C GLY A 6 26.84 -21.62 -27.09
N ASN A 7 27.90 -22.27 -27.54
CA ASN A 7 28.89 -21.71 -28.46
C ASN A 7 28.67 -22.14 -29.93
N LYS A 8 27.46 -22.61 -30.29
CA LYS A 8 27.16 -23.12 -31.63
C LYS A 8 27.32 -22.07 -32.73
N TRP A 9 27.03 -20.80 -32.43
CA TRP A 9 27.04 -19.72 -33.40
C TRP A 9 28.10 -18.66 -33.06
N PRO A 10 29.03 -18.37 -33.98
CA PRO A 10 30.02 -17.31 -33.81
C PRO A 10 29.53 -15.94 -34.29
N ILE A 11 28.38 -15.87 -34.96
CA ILE A 11 27.73 -14.65 -35.47
C ILE A 11 26.30 -14.56 -34.96
N TYR A 12 25.83 -13.34 -34.70
CA TYR A 12 24.50 -13.07 -34.16
C TYR A 12 23.81 -11.97 -34.98
N PRO A 13 22.52 -12.12 -35.30
CA PRO A 13 21.77 -11.09 -36.03
C PRO A 13 21.53 -9.86 -35.14
N MET A 14 21.43 -8.69 -35.77
CA MET A 14 20.95 -7.46 -35.13
C MET A 14 19.43 -7.51 -34.93
N TYR A 15 18.92 -6.70 -34.00
CA TYR A 15 17.48 -6.61 -33.72
C TYR A 15 16.65 -6.37 -34.99
N ASP A 16 17.01 -5.37 -35.81
CA ASP A 16 16.27 -5.00 -37.02
C ASP A 16 16.20 -6.11 -38.08
N TYR A 17 17.20 -6.99 -38.13
CA TYR A 17 17.21 -8.14 -39.04
C TYR A 17 16.53 -9.38 -38.46
N ALA A 18 16.37 -9.46 -37.14
CA ALA A 18 15.74 -10.62 -36.50
C ALA A 18 14.24 -10.41 -36.28
N HIS A 19 13.80 -9.19 -36.00
CA HIS A 19 12.46 -8.91 -35.52
C HIS A 19 11.37 -9.23 -36.56
N GLY A 20 11.37 -8.55 -37.72
CA GLY A 20 10.34 -8.76 -38.74
C GLY A 20 10.34 -10.17 -39.33
N GLN A 21 11.51 -10.79 -39.42
CA GLN A 21 11.66 -12.18 -39.87
C GLN A 21 11.07 -13.15 -38.85
N SER A 22 11.25 -12.92 -37.55
CA SER A 22 10.64 -13.73 -36.49
C SER A 22 9.12 -13.60 -36.53
N ASP A 23 8.60 -12.37 -36.60
CA ASP A 23 7.16 -12.10 -36.74
C ASP A 23 6.57 -12.80 -37.97
N SER A 24 7.29 -12.75 -39.09
CA SER A 24 6.89 -13.37 -40.33
C SER A 24 6.85 -14.90 -40.25
N LEU A 25 7.86 -15.51 -39.63
CA LEU A 25 7.93 -16.97 -39.39
C LEU A 25 6.77 -17.44 -38.48
N GLU A 26 6.41 -16.64 -37.49
CA GLU A 26 5.31 -16.90 -36.56
C GLU A 26 3.93 -16.47 -37.10
N LYS A 27 3.90 -15.83 -38.28
CA LYS A 27 2.69 -15.26 -38.91
C LYS A 27 1.96 -14.24 -38.02
N VAL A 28 2.72 -13.43 -37.28
CA VAL A 28 2.20 -12.32 -36.49
C VAL A 28 1.55 -11.31 -37.41
N THR A 29 0.27 -11.01 -37.21
CA THR A 29 -0.46 -10.05 -38.06
C THR A 29 -0.18 -8.61 -37.66
N HIS A 30 -0.14 -8.33 -36.36
CA HIS A 30 0.05 -6.99 -35.79
C HIS A 30 1.21 -7.06 -34.79
N SER A 31 2.38 -6.59 -35.21
CA SER A 31 3.58 -6.50 -34.37
C SER A 31 3.53 -5.19 -33.59
N MET A 32 3.10 -5.26 -32.33
CA MET A 32 2.91 -4.07 -31.49
C MET A 32 4.18 -3.75 -30.72
N CYS A 33 4.77 -2.58 -30.97
CA CYS A 33 5.98 -2.11 -30.30
C CYS A 33 5.82 -0.68 -29.78
N SER A 34 6.81 -0.17 -29.04
CA SER A 34 6.74 1.18 -28.50
C SER A 34 7.26 2.23 -29.51
N LEU A 35 6.90 3.51 -29.31
CA LEU A 35 7.27 4.61 -30.22
C LEU A 35 8.78 4.78 -30.44
N GLU A 36 9.63 4.28 -29.54
CA GLU A 36 11.09 4.26 -29.75
C GLU A 36 11.52 3.48 -31.00
N PHE A 37 10.66 2.64 -31.58
CA PHE A 37 10.92 1.88 -32.81
C PHE A 37 10.22 2.43 -34.06
N ALA A 38 9.59 3.61 -33.98
CA ALA A 38 8.91 4.19 -35.13
C ALA A 38 9.84 4.43 -36.33
N ASP A 39 11.06 4.93 -36.08
CA ASP A 39 12.06 5.16 -37.13
C ASP A 39 12.65 3.85 -37.71
N HIS A 40 12.41 2.71 -37.06
CA HIS A 40 12.84 1.39 -37.52
C HIS A 40 11.81 0.75 -38.48
N GLN A 41 10.57 1.24 -38.48
CA GLN A 41 9.47 0.72 -39.30
C GLN A 41 9.82 0.63 -40.81
N PRO A 42 10.47 1.64 -41.44
CA PRO A 42 10.82 1.54 -42.86
C PRO A 42 11.80 0.39 -43.16
N LEU A 43 12.74 0.13 -42.24
CA LEU A 43 13.70 -0.97 -42.39
C LEU A 43 13.04 -2.34 -42.17
N TYR A 44 12.14 -2.42 -41.19
CA TYR A 44 11.30 -3.60 -40.96
C TYR A 44 10.51 -3.97 -42.24
N GLN A 45 9.84 -2.99 -42.84
CA GLN A 45 9.07 -3.19 -44.09
C GLN A 45 9.98 -3.57 -45.26
N TRP A 46 11.14 -2.89 -45.39
CA TRP A 46 12.10 -3.19 -46.46
C TRP A 46 12.53 -4.65 -46.43
N PHE A 47 12.83 -5.20 -45.25
CA PHE A 47 13.20 -6.60 -45.12
C PHE A 47 12.08 -7.56 -45.53
N ILE A 48 10.84 -7.27 -45.13
CA ILE A 48 9.67 -8.07 -45.51
C ILE A 48 9.51 -8.10 -47.03
N ASP A 49 9.60 -6.94 -47.68
CA ASP A 49 9.44 -6.80 -49.11
C ASP A 49 10.55 -7.50 -49.90
N GLN A 50 11.81 -7.30 -49.50
CA GLN A 50 12.96 -7.88 -50.20
C GLN A 50 13.03 -9.41 -50.05
N LEU A 51 12.58 -9.95 -48.93
CA LEU A 51 12.59 -11.39 -48.70
C LEU A 51 11.31 -12.09 -49.21
N GLY A 52 10.27 -11.33 -49.56
CA GLY A 52 8.99 -11.88 -50.02
C GLY A 52 8.30 -12.75 -48.97
N ILE A 53 8.44 -12.39 -47.70
CA ILE A 53 7.95 -13.17 -46.54
C ILE A 53 6.56 -12.70 -46.10
N PHE A 54 5.95 -13.37 -45.11
CA PHE A 54 4.64 -13.00 -44.58
C PHE A 54 4.62 -11.52 -44.13
N PRO A 55 3.64 -10.71 -44.59
CA PRO A 55 3.63 -9.26 -44.40
C PRO A 55 3.05 -8.88 -43.03
N SER A 56 3.85 -9.07 -41.99
CA SER A 56 3.51 -8.59 -40.65
C SER A 56 3.49 -7.05 -40.63
N GLN A 57 2.55 -6.46 -39.89
CA GLN A 57 2.42 -5.01 -39.78
C GLN A 57 2.94 -4.53 -38.43
N GLN A 58 3.99 -3.70 -38.43
CA GLN A 58 4.44 -2.99 -37.22
C GLN A 58 3.46 -1.85 -36.88
N ILE A 59 3.10 -1.76 -35.59
CA ILE A 59 2.22 -0.73 -35.03
C ILE A 59 2.82 -0.23 -33.72
N GLU A 60 3.08 1.07 -33.66
CA GLU A 60 3.70 1.69 -32.50
C GLU A 60 2.69 2.35 -31.55
N PHE A 61 2.96 2.28 -30.26
CA PHE A 61 2.22 2.97 -29.22
C PHE A 61 3.14 3.57 -28.15
N ASP A 62 2.64 4.55 -27.41
CA ASP A 62 3.38 5.17 -26.31
C ASP A 62 3.68 4.15 -25.21
N ARG A 63 4.87 4.27 -24.63
CA ARG A 63 5.27 3.50 -23.48
C ARG A 63 4.69 4.11 -22.21
N LEU A 64 4.09 3.27 -21.36
CA LEU A 64 3.66 3.69 -20.04
C LEU A 64 4.81 4.29 -19.20
N SER A 65 4.64 5.56 -18.84
CA SER A 65 5.44 6.27 -17.84
C SER A 65 4.55 6.67 -16.65
N LEU A 66 5.08 6.55 -15.44
CA LEU A 66 4.36 6.86 -14.20
C LEU A 66 5.08 7.96 -13.42
N THR A 67 4.32 8.85 -12.80
CA THR A 67 4.91 9.80 -11.83
C THR A 67 5.57 9.07 -10.65
N TYR A 68 6.58 9.69 -10.05
CA TYR A 68 7.38 9.17 -8.92
C TYR A 68 8.06 7.81 -9.18
N THR A 69 8.18 7.40 -10.45
CA THR A 69 8.57 6.03 -10.80
C THR A 69 9.65 6.02 -11.87
N LEU A 70 10.67 5.19 -11.68
CA LEU A 70 11.77 5.01 -12.63
C LEU A 70 11.60 3.72 -13.43
N MET A 71 11.55 3.81 -14.75
CA MET A 71 11.31 2.64 -15.62
C MET A 71 12.56 2.14 -16.37
N SER A 72 13.72 2.80 -16.19
CA SER A 72 14.98 2.43 -16.86
C SER A 72 15.62 1.20 -16.21
N LYS A 73 15.79 0.11 -16.98
CA LYS A 73 16.42 -1.15 -16.50
C LYS A 73 17.82 -0.92 -15.93
N ARG A 74 18.63 -0.05 -16.57
CA ARG A 74 19.99 0.27 -16.10
C ARG A 74 19.96 0.87 -14.70
N LYS A 75 19.04 1.81 -14.46
CA LYS A 75 18.92 2.48 -13.16
C LYS A 75 18.25 1.61 -12.09
N LEU A 76 17.23 0.84 -12.46
CA LEU A 76 16.63 -0.14 -11.56
C LEU A 76 17.65 -1.20 -11.11
N ARG A 77 18.52 -1.64 -12.01
CA ARG A 77 19.64 -2.52 -11.68
C ARG A 77 20.61 -1.86 -10.69
N GLN A 78 20.94 -0.59 -10.91
CA GLN A 78 21.79 0.18 -9.99
C GLN A 78 21.20 0.24 -8.57
N LEU A 79 19.89 0.46 -8.42
CA LEU A 79 19.22 0.45 -7.10
C LEU A 79 19.39 -0.89 -6.36
N VAL A 80 19.34 -2.00 -7.10
CA VAL A 80 19.50 -3.35 -6.55
C VAL A 80 20.96 -3.62 -6.18
N GLU A 81 21.90 -3.34 -7.09
CA GLU A 81 23.33 -3.61 -6.88
C GLU A 81 23.94 -2.75 -5.77
N GLN A 82 23.43 -1.53 -5.57
CA GLN A 82 23.85 -0.62 -4.50
C GLN A 82 23.12 -0.88 -3.17
N GLY A 83 22.18 -1.83 -3.12
CA GLY A 83 21.44 -2.15 -1.89
C GLY A 83 20.45 -1.08 -1.42
N THR A 84 20.14 -0.08 -2.25
CA THR A 84 19.10 0.93 -1.96
C THR A 84 17.73 0.27 -1.77
N VAL A 85 17.47 -0.77 -2.55
CA VAL A 85 16.32 -1.66 -2.40
C VAL A 85 16.80 -3.08 -2.11
N ARG A 86 15.94 -3.90 -1.49
CA ARG A 86 16.29 -5.27 -1.07
C ARG A 86 16.48 -6.25 -2.23
N GLY A 87 15.97 -5.90 -3.41
CA GLY A 87 16.02 -6.75 -4.60
C GLY A 87 15.01 -6.32 -5.66
N TRP A 88 14.93 -7.10 -6.75
CA TRP A 88 13.98 -6.84 -7.85
C TRP A 88 12.51 -6.98 -7.45
N ASP A 89 12.21 -7.63 -6.33
CA ASP A 89 10.86 -7.77 -5.80
C ASP A 89 10.61 -6.95 -4.53
N ASP A 90 11.47 -5.97 -4.23
CA ASP A 90 11.21 -4.98 -3.18
C ASP A 90 9.87 -4.27 -3.47
N PRO A 91 8.95 -4.15 -2.49
CA PRO A 91 7.65 -3.49 -2.69
C PRO A 91 7.71 -2.04 -3.20
N ARG A 92 8.86 -1.36 -3.09
CA ARG A 92 9.08 -0.01 -3.64
C ARG A 92 9.43 -0.02 -5.12
N MET A 93 9.80 -1.18 -5.69
CA MET A 93 10.18 -1.31 -7.08
C MET A 93 8.94 -1.39 -7.99
N PRO A 94 8.97 -0.76 -9.18
CA PRO A 94 7.86 -0.80 -10.14
C PRO A 94 7.81 -2.08 -10.97
N THR A 95 8.48 -3.14 -10.51
CA THR A 95 8.42 -4.45 -11.13
C THR A 95 7.09 -5.14 -10.79
N LEU A 96 6.61 -6.00 -11.69
CA LEU A 96 5.41 -6.80 -11.39
C LEU A 96 5.60 -7.68 -10.14
N SER A 97 6.81 -8.17 -9.89
CA SER A 97 7.16 -8.91 -8.67
C SER A 97 7.10 -8.04 -7.42
N GLY A 98 7.62 -6.80 -7.48
CA GLY A 98 7.56 -5.82 -6.39
C GLY A 98 6.13 -5.41 -6.09
N LEU A 99 5.34 -5.07 -7.11
CA LEU A 99 3.91 -4.75 -6.97
C LEU A 99 3.13 -5.93 -6.38
N ARG A 100 3.34 -7.16 -6.86
CA ARG A 100 2.71 -8.36 -6.30
C ARG A 100 3.06 -8.54 -4.82
N ARG A 101 4.33 -8.39 -4.44
CA ARG A 101 4.79 -8.49 -3.05
C ARG A 101 4.24 -7.36 -2.17
N ARG A 102 4.08 -6.15 -2.72
CA ARG A 102 3.40 -5.03 -2.06
C ARG A 102 1.92 -5.30 -1.79
N GLY A 103 1.31 -6.23 -2.52
CA GLY A 103 -0.09 -6.63 -2.38
C GLY A 103 -1.00 -6.15 -3.51
N TYR A 104 -0.44 -5.63 -4.60
CA TYR A 104 -1.23 -5.25 -5.77
C TYR A 104 -1.94 -6.48 -6.34
N THR A 105 -3.13 -6.26 -6.85
CA THR A 105 -3.96 -7.28 -7.50
C THR A 105 -3.77 -7.20 -9.02
N PRO A 106 -3.73 -8.35 -9.72
CA PRO A 106 -3.74 -8.37 -11.18
C PRO A 106 -4.92 -7.59 -11.78
N GLU A 107 -6.09 -7.63 -11.14
CA GLU A 107 -7.31 -6.95 -11.55
C GLU A 107 -7.15 -5.43 -11.56
N ALA A 108 -6.65 -4.85 -10.47
CA ALA A 108 -6.35 -3.42 -10.40
C ALA A 108 -5.36 -2.96 -11.49
N ILE A 109 -4.30 -3.73 -11.75
CA ILE A 109 -3.32 -3.40 -12.78
C ILE A 109 -3.97 -3.44 -14.18
N ARG A 110 -4.77 -4.47 -14.48
CA ARG A 110 -5.49 -4.55 -15.76
C ARG A 110 -6.48 -3.41 -15.93
N ASN A 111 -7.27 -3.11 -14.90
CA ASN A 111 -8.22 -2.00 -14.94
C ASN A 111 -7.52 -0.65 -15.14
N PHE A 112 -6.39 -0.44 -14.46
CA PHE A 112 -5.55 0.72 -14.65
C PHE A 112 -5.03 0.85 -16.09
N VAL A 113 -4.45 -0.22 -16.66
CA VAL A 113 -3.93 -0.21 -18.04
C VAL A 113 -5.06 0.05 -19.05
N THR A 114 -6.22 -0.58 -18.87
CA THR A 114 -7.39 -0.35 -19.72
C THR A 114 -7.85 1.10 -19.66
N ALA A 115 -7.87 1.70 -18.46
CA ALA A 115 -8.33 3.07 -18.27
C ALA A 115 -7.31 4.13 -18.72
N ALA A 116 -6.01 3.85 -18.58
CA ALA A 116 -4.94 4.71 -19.11
C ALA A 116 -5.00 4.78 -20.65
N GLY A 117 -5.49 3.71 -21.29
CA GLY A 117 -5.64 3.63 -22.73
C GLY A 117 -4.31 3.47 -23.46
N VAL A 118 -4.39 3.45 -24.78
CA VAL A 118 -3.24 3.34 -25.68
C VAL A 118 -3.27 4.53 -26.63
N SER A 119 -2.15 5.23 -26.75
CA SER A 119 -2.03 6.42 -27.60
C SER A 119 -0.73 6.39 -28.41
N ARG A 120 -0.59 7.28 -29.39
CA ARG A 120 0.68 7.51 -30.13
C ARG A 120 1.39 8.79 -29.68
N THR A 121 1.03 9.33 -28.52
CA THR A 121 1.61 10.55 -27.96
C THR A 121 2.24 10.22 -26.62
N ASN A 122 3.52 10.57 -26.44
CA ASN A 122 4.22 10.37 -25.18
C ASN A 122 3.51 11.08 -24.02
N GLY A 123 3.23 10.35 -22.95
CA GLY A 123 2.57 10.87 -21.76
C GLY A 123 3.16 10.36 -20.45
N ILE A 124 2.83 11.04 -19.36
CA ILE A 124 3.07 10.55 -18.00
C ILE A 124 1.73 10.42 -17.29
N VAL A 125 1.50 9.24 -16.71
CA VAL A 125 0.27 8.92 -15.98
C VAL A 125 0.54 9.07 -14.48
N GLU A 126 -0.42 9.64 -13.75
CA GLU A 126 -0.27 9.79 -12.30
C GLU A 126 -0.27 8.44 -11.58
N LEU A 127 0.70 8.20 -10.70
CA LEU A 127 0.73 7.02 -9.82
C LEU A 127 -0.56 6.91 -8.98
N ALA A 128 -1.17 8.05 -8.63
CA ALA A 128 -2.42 8.11 -7.90
C ALA A 128 -3.60 7.44 -8.65
N MET A 129 -3.59 7.41 -9.99
CA MET A 129 -4.58 6.69 -10.79
C MET A 129 -4.46 5.18 -10.62
N LEU A 130 -3.23 4.64 -10.64
CA LEU A 130 -2.98 3.23 -10.37
C LEU A 130 -3.44 2.86 -8.94
N GLU A 131 -3.10 3.70 -7.96
CA GLU A 131 -3.53 3.49 -6.58
C GLU A 131 -5.05 3.62 -6.40
N HIS A 132 -5.73 4.40 -7.23
CA HIS A 132 -7.19 4.51 -7.22
C HIS A 132 -7.84 3.18 -7.61
N PHE A 133 -7.48 2.59 -8.75
CA PHE A 133 -7.98 1.28 -9.17
C PHE A 133 -7.64 0.17 -8.17
N LEU A 134 -6.49 0.27 -7.51
CA LEU A 134 -6.12 -0.64 -6.44
C LEU A 134 -7.03 -0.52 -5.21
N ARG A 135 -7.31 0.71 -4.75
CA ARG A 135 -8.24 0.92 -3.64
C ARG A 135 -9.64 0.43 -3.98
N GLU A 136 -10.13 0.66 -5.20
CA GLU A 136 -11.44 0.18 -5.62
C GLU A 136 -11.55 -1.34 -5.61
N ASP A 137 -10.53 -2.04 -6.12
CA ASP A 137 -10.51 -3.50 -6.12
C ASP A 137 -10.42 -4.06 -4.69
N LEU A 138 -9.51 -3.51 -3.87
CA LEU A 138 -9.31 -3.97 -2.50
C LEU A 138 -10.50 -3.65 -1.58
N ASN A 139 -11.22 -2.56 -1.80
CA ASN A 139 -12.42 -2.22 -1.04
C ASN A 139 -13.49 -3.29 -1.16
N LYS A 140 -13.61 -3.94 -2.32
CA LYS A 140 -14.62 -4.98 -2.55
C LYS A 140 -14.24 -6.32 -1.92
N ARG A 141 -12.94 -6.61 -1.81
CA ARG A 141 -12.44 -7.97 -1.51
C ARG A 141 -11.84 -8.15 -0.12
N SER A 142 -11.31 -7.07 0.48
CA SER A 142 -10.46 -7.19 1.67
C SER A 142 -11.29 -7.21 2.95
N PRO A 143 -11.14 -8.20 3.85
CA PRO A 143 -11.72 -8.13 5.18
C PRO A 143 -11.16 -6.94 5.97
N ARG A 144 -12.02 -6.28 6.75
CA ARG A 144 -11.72 -5.16 7.63
C ARG A 144 -11.36 -5.70 9.00
N VAL A 145 -10.14 -5.42 9.43
CA VAL A 145 -9.55 -5.91 10.69
C VAL A 145 -8.94 -4.74 11.45
N MET A 146 -8.76 -4.91 12.76
CA MET A 146 -8.14 -3.90 13.61
C MET A 146 -6.67 -4.23 13.85
N ALA A 147 -5.84 -3.22 13.65
CA ALA A 147 -4.42 -3.26 13.90
C ALA A 147 -4.01 -1.89 14.41
N VAL A 148 -3.10 -1.85 15.38
CA VAL A 148 -2.56 -0.63 15.95
C VAL A 148 -1.07 -0.59 15.65
N LEU A 149 -0.63 0.38 14.85
CA LEU A 149 0.77 0.46 14.42
C LEU A 149 1.65 1.07 15.50
N HIS A 150 1.20 2.17 16.11
CA HIS A 150 1.92 2.85 17.19
C HIS A 150 1.11 2.72 18.49
N PRO A 151 1.29 1.63 19.24
CA PRO A 151 0.41 1.29 20.36
C PRO A 151 0.56 2.22 21.56
N LEU A 152 -0.54 2.87 21.93
CA LEU A 152 -0.73 3.58 23.19
C LEU A 152 -1.60 2.73 24.12
N LYS A 153 -1.11 2.42 25.32
CA LYS A 153 -1.86 1.62 26.30
C LYS A 153 -3.06 2.41 26.83
N VAL A 154 -4.22 1.77 26.87
CA VAL A 154 -5.44 2.30 27.49
C VAL A 154 -5.90 1.32 28.57
N VAL A 155 -6.19 1.84 29.76
CA VAL A 155 -6.76 1.06 30.87
C VAL A 155 -8.15 1.58 31.17
N ILE A 156 -9.16 0.70 31.12
CA ILE A 156 -10.54 1.06 31.42
C ILE A 156 -10.82 0.80 32.90
N ASP A 157 -10.77 1.84 33.71
CA ASP A 157 -10.74 1.74 35.17
C ASP A 157 -11.99 1.09 35.77
N ASN A 158 -13.16 1.33 35.19
CA ASN A 158 -14.43 0.76 35.63
C ASN A 158 -14.82 -0.54 34.91
N TYR A 159 -13.92 -1.13 34.12
CA TYR A 159 -14.13 -2.46 33.53
C TYR A 159 -13.57 -3.56 34.46
N PRO A 160 -14.33 -4.62 34.76
CA PRO A 160 -13.89 -5.66 35.70
C PRO A 160 -12.58 -6.33 35.28
N GLU A 161 -11.70 -6.56 36.25
CA GLU A 161 -10.42 -7.24 36.02
C GLU A 161 -10.64 -8.71 35.63
N GLY A 162 -9.87 -9.21 34.67
CA GLY A 162 -9.98 -10.58 34.16
C GLY A 162 -11.21 -10.86 33.29
N GLN A 163 -12.15 -9.93 33.16
CA GLN A 163 -13.28 -10.07 32.25
C GLN A 163 -12.82 -9.90 30.79
N VAL A 164 -13.31 -10.79 29.93
CA VAL A 164 -13.17 -10.72 28.48
C VAL A 164 -14.54 -10.88 27.84
N GLU A 165 -14.86 -10.00 26.89
CA GLU A 165 -16.08 -10.09 26.09
C GLU A 165 -15.75 -10.17 24.61
N GLU A 166 -16.49 -10.99 23.87
CA GLU A 166 -16.37 -11.06 22.42
C GLU A 166 -17.32 -10.04 21.74
N MET A 167 -16.75 -9.14 20.95
CA MET A 167 -17.48 -8.18 20.12
C MET A 167 -17.68 -8.75 18.72
N ASP A 168 -18.90 -8.60 18.17
CA ASP A 168 -19.19 -8.96 16.78
C ASP A 168 -18.71 -7.86 15.83
N ALA A 169 -17.72 -8.18 15.00
CA ALA A 169 -17.17 -7.30 13.99
C ALA A 169 -17.49 -7.81 12.58
N THR A 170 -18.13 -6.99 11.75
CA THR A 170 -18.38 -7.30 10.34
C THR A 170 -17.06 -7.44 9.58
N ASN A 171 -16.91 -8.52 8.80
CA ASN A 171 -15.68 -8.75 8.04
C ASN A 171 -15.57 -7.85 6.82
N ASN A 172 -16.64 -7.64 6.06
CA ASN A 172 -16.60 -6.76 4.89
C ASN A 172 -17.95 -6.06 4.72
N PRO A 173 -18.04 -4.73 4.93
CA PRO A 173 -19.27 -3.99 4.71
C PRO A 173 -19.78 -3.99 3.25
N GLU A 174 -18.90 -4.27 2.28
CA GLU A 174 -19.25 -4.35 0.85
C GLU A 174 -19.69 -5.76 0.43
N ASP A 175 -19.64 -6.74 1.35
CA ASP A 175 -19.99 -8.13 1.08
C ASP A 175 -20.72 -8.73 2.30
N GLU A 176 -22.06 -8.76 2.22
CA GLU A 176 -22.92 -9.33 3.26
C GLU A 176 -22.63 -10.81 3.54
N SER A 177 -22.07 -11.54 2.56
CA SER A 177 -21.72 -12.96 2.71
C SER A 177 -20.42 -13.19 3.49
N ALA A 178 -19.61 -12.15 3.70
CA ALA A 178 -18.34 -12.24 4.43
C ALA A 178 -18.53 -12.50 5.94
N GLY A 179 -19.75 -12.38 6.45
CA GLY A 179 -20.11 -12.68 7.83
C GLY A 179 -19.45 -11.76 8.87
N THR A 180 -19.40 -12.24 10.11
CA THR A 180 -18.77 -11.56 11.23
C THR A 180 -17.62 -12.39 11.82
N ARG A 181 -16.79 -11.75 12.62
CA ARG A 181 -15.81 -12.39 13.48
C ARG A 181 -15.93 -11.86 14.91
N LYS A 182 -15.40 -12.64 15.85
CA LYS A 182 -15.32 -12.26 17.25
C LYS A 182 -14.00 -11.54 17.53
N VAL A 183 -14.08 -10.42 18.23
CA VAL A 183 -12.93 -9.63 18.66
C VAL A 183 -12.96 -9.48 20.19
N PRO A 184 -11.92 -9.90 20.91
CA PRO A 184 -11.90 -9.82 22.36
C PRO A 184 -11.77 -8.37 22.82
N PHE A 185 -12.64 -7.98 23.74
CA PHE A 185 -12.61 -6.73 24.50
C PHE A 185 -12.21 -7.03 25.94
N SER A 186 -11.30 -6.23 26.50
CA SER A 186 -10.78 -6.41 27.85
C SER A 186 -10.53 -5.07 28.53
N ARG A 187 -10.22 -5.11 29.82
CA ARG A 187 -9.83 -3.92 30.61
C ARG A 187 -8.68 -3.13 29.99
N GLU A 188 -7.66 -3.83 29.49
CA GLU A 188 -6.48 -3.22 28.88
C GLU A 188 -6.54 -3.33 27.36
N LEU A 189 -6.38 -2.19 26.67
CA LEU A 189 -6.44 -2.08 25.21
C LEU A 189 -5.21 -1.33 24.68
N TYR A 190 -4.96 -1.44 23.39
CA TYR A 190 -4.10 -0.53 22.63
C TYR A 190 -4.94 0.26 21.62
N ILE A 191 -4.61 1.54 21.47
CA ILE A 191 -5.09 2.44 20.40
C ILE A 191 -3.88 3.07 19.71
N GLU A 192 -4.08 3.77 18.59
CA GLU A 192 -2.98 4.55 17.99
C GLU A 192 -2.54 5.69 18.92
N GLN A 193 -1.23 5.92 18.99
CA GLN A 193 -0.65 7.07 19.66
C GLN A 193 -1.25 8.39 19.15
N ASP A 194 -1.62 8.46 17.87
CA ASP A 194 -2.24 9.61 17.22
C ASP A 194 -3.73 9.77 17.47
N ASP A 195 -4.36 8.80 18.14
CA ASP A 195 -5.76 8.87 18.54
C ASP A 195 -5.99 9.48 19.92
N PHE A 196 -4.91 9.85 20.62
CA PHE A 196 -4.96 10.63 21.85
C PHE A 196 -4.16 11.94 21.77
N ARG A 197 -4.76 13.03 22.29
CA ARG A 197 -4.09 14.33 22.50
C ARG A 197 -4.58 14.95 23.81
N GLU A 198 -3.66 15.34 24.69
CA GLU A 198 -4.00 16.14 25.88
C GLU A 198 -4.52 17.52 25.50
N VAL A 199 -3.82 18.18 24.57
CA VAL A 199 -4.20 19.48 24.00
C VAL A 199 -4.54 19.26 22.52
N PRO A 200 -5.83 19.11 22.18
CA PRO A 200 -6.23 18.84 20.80
C PRO A 200 -6.09 20.07 19.90
N PRO A 201 -5.60 19.93 18.65
CA PRO A 201 -5.74 20.99 17.67
C PRO A 201 -7.21 21.20 17.27
N PRO A 202 -7.57 22.34 16.65
CA PRO A 202 -8.91 22.54 16.11
C PRO A 202 -9.33 21.40 15.18
N LYS A 203 -10.61 21.01 15.24
CA LYS A 203 -11.20 19.91 14.45
C LYS A 203 -10.63 18.51 14.74
N TYR A 204 -9.88 18.34 15.82
CA TYR A 204 -9.57 17.02 16.37
C TYR A 204 -10.79 16.48 17.12
N PHE A 205 -11.29 15.30 16.72
CA PHE A 205 -12.51 14.69 17.28
C PHE A 205 -12.27 13.36 18.02
N ARG A 206 -11.02 12.93 18.09
CA ARG A 206 -10.61 11.67 18.73
C ARG A 206 -10.45 11.87 20.24
N LEU A 207 -9.80 10.93 20.93
CA LEU A 207 -9.74 10.91 22.39
C LEU A 207 -8.93 12.09 22.95
N THR A 208 -9.53 12.80 23.91
CA THR A 208 -8.92 13.88 24.68
C THR A 208 -9.47 13.82 26.11
N PRO A 209 -8.79 14.37 27.12
CA PRO A 209 -9.34 14.43 28.48
C PRO A 209 -10.77 15.00 28.51
N GLY A 210 -11.68 14.31 29.18
CA GLY A 210 -13.08 14.72 29.34
C GLY A 210 -13.98 14.57 28.11
N ARG A 211 -13.45 14.10 26.97
CA ARG A 211 -14.25 13.85 25.76
C ARG A 211 -14.45 12.35 25.54
N GLU A 212 -15.67 12.00 25.14
CA GLU A 212 -16.01 10.65 24.71
C GLU A 212 -15.55 10.36 23.28
N VAL A 213 -15.09 9.13 23.04
CA VAL A 213 -14.85 8.56 21.70
C VAL A 213 -15.51 7.19 21.61
N ARG A 214 -15.93 6.79 20.41
CA ARG A 214 -16.42 5.43 20.16
C ARG A 214 -15.25 4.51 19.81
N LEU A 215 -15.16 3.36 20.48
CA LEU A 215 -14.33 2.26 20.03
C LEU A 215 -15.07 1.47 18.94
N ARG A 216 -14.44 1.20 17.81
CA ARG A 216 -15.03 0.46 16.69
C ARG A 216 -15.53 -0.92 17.18
N TYR A 217 -16.82 -1.23 16.96
CA TYR A 217 -17.53 -2.42 17.49
C TYR A 217 -17.60 -2.56 19.03
N GLY A 218 -16.93 -1.69 19.79
CA GLY A 218 -16.88 -1.73 21.25
C GLY A 218 -17.81 -0.71 21.89
N TYR A 219 -17.32 -0.06 22.94
CA TYR A 219 -18.06 0.89 23.78
C TYR A 219 -17.64 2.34 23.53
N PHE A 220 -18.34 3.29 24.15
CA PHE A 220 -17.85 4.65 24.33
C PHE A 220 -16.90 4.70 25.53
N ILE A 221 -15.78 5.41 25.36
CA ILE A 221 -14.80 5.63 26.43
C ILE A 221 -14.53 7.12 26.62
N THR A 222 -14.25 7.52 27.85
CA THR A 222 -13.84 8.88 28.24
C THR A 222 -12.47 8.84 28.89
N ALA A 223 -11.51 9.61 28.39
CA ALA A 223 -10.20 9.75 29.03
C ALA A 223 -10.30 10.56 30.33
N LYS A 224 -9.67 10.05 31.40
CA LYS A 224 -9.68 10.61 32.75
C LYS A 224 -8.31 11.17 33.14
N SER A 225 -7.26 10.37 32.98
CA SER A 225 -5.89 10.76 33.32
C SER A 225 -4.89 10.09 32.40
N VAL A 226 -3.64 10.55 32.46
CA VAL A 226 -2.52 10.05 31.64
C VAL A 226 -1.34 9.70 32.53
N VAL A 227 -0.59 8.69 32.13
CA VAL A 227 0.73 8.38 32.67
C VAL A 227 1.77 8.77 31.63
N LYS A 228 2.80 9.47 32.07
CA LYS A 228 3.91 9.92 31.24
C LYS A 228 5.21 9.23 31.65
N ASN A 229 6.10 9.04 30.69
CA ASN A 229 7.47 8.62 30.96
C ASN A 229 8.34 9.82 31.38
N ASP A 230 9.62 9.56 31.68
CA ASP A 230 10.60 10.58 32.09
C ASP A 230 10.85 11.68 31.04
N LYS A 231 10.50 11.42 29.77
CA LYS A 231 10.58 12.39 28.67
C LYS A 231 9.31 13.22 28.50
N GLY A 232 8.28 12.99 29.33
CA GLY A 232 6.99 13.66 29.24
C GLY A 232 6.06 13.10 28.15
N GLU A 233 6.40 11.97 27.53
CA GLU A 233 5.57 11.33 26.52
C GLU A 233 4.47 10.50 27.18
N VAL A 234 3.25 10.56 26.65
CA VAL A 234 2.12 9.78 27.16
C VAL A 234 2.30 8.32 26.77
N VAL A 235 2.40 7.45 27.78
CA VAL A 235 2.59 6.00 27.60
C VAL A 235 1.36 5.18 27.98
N GLN A 236 0.45 5.76 28.77
CA GLN A 236 -0.80 5.13 29.15
C GLN A 236 -1.90 6.17 29.38
N VAL A 237 -3.12 5.85 28.98
CA VAL A 237 -4.32 6.67 29.22
C VAL A 237 -5.31 5.86 30.05
N HIS A 238 -5.74 6.42 31.18
CA HIS A 238 -6.82 5.87 31.98
C HIS A 238 -8.15 6.40 31.47
N CYS A 239 -9.09 5.49 31.24
CA CYS A 239 -10.40 5.77 30.70
C CYS A 239 -11.50 5.15 31.56
N THR A 240 -12.72 5.67 31.45
CA THR A 240 -13.93 4.94 31.85
C THR A 240 -14.75 4.60 30.62
N TYR A 241 -15.45 3.48 30.62
CA TYR A 241 -16.42 3.14 29.57
C TYR A 241 -17.87 3.30 30.04
N ASP A 242 -18.79 3.44 29.09
CA ASP A 242 -20.24 3.33 29.34
C ASP A 242 -20.76 1.92 28.97
N PRO A 243 -21.18 1.10 29.95
CA PRO A 243 -21.74 -0.23 29.71
C PRO A 243 -23.00 -0.23 28.82
N ALA A 244 -23.77 0.86 28.80
CA ALA A 244 -24.97 0.96 27.99
C ALA A 244 -24.68 1.12 26.48
N THR A 245 -23.42 1.33 26.09
CA THR A 245 -23.03 1.66 24.71
C THR A 245 -22.44 0.50 23.92
N ARG A 246 -22.75 -0.76 24.31
CA ARG A 246 -22.22 -1.95 23.62
C ARG A 246 -22.52 -1.93 22.13
N GLY A 247 -21.51 -2.25 21.31
CA GLY A 247 -21.60 -2.17 19.84
C GLY A 247 -21.54 -0.73 19.31
N GLY A 248 -21.46 0.27 20.20
CA GLY A 248 -21.22 1.67 19.90
C GLY A 248 -22.48 2.48 19.55
N ASN A 249 -23.63 2.07 20.06
CA ASN A 249 -24.86 2.85 20.02
C ASN A 249 -25.24 3.27 21.45
N ALA A 250 -25.64 4.53 21.63
CA ALA A 250 -26.02 5.08 22.92
C ALA A 250 -27.56 5.09 23.05
N PRO A 251 -28.15 4.44 24.08
CA PRO A 251 -29.61 4.42 24.26
C PRO A 251 -30.22 5.79 24.51
N ASP A 252 -29.44 6.71 25.09
CA ASP A 252 -29.80 8.12 25.34
C ASP A 252 -29.66 9.01 24.09
N GLY A 253 -29.27 8.45 22.94
CA GLY A 253 -29.22 9.14 21.65
C GLY A 253 -27.99 10.04 21.46
N ARG A 254 -27.07 10.11 22.44
CA ARG A 254 -25.86 10.93 22.30
C ARG A 254 -24.97 10.39 21.19
N LYS A 255 -24.43 11.31 20.39
CA LYS A 255 -23.57 11.00 19.25
C LYS A 255 -22.15 11.44 19.54
N VAL A 256 -21.22 10.51 19.34
CA VAL A 256 -19.78 10.79 19.41
C VAL A 256 -19.27 11.20 18.04
N LYS A 257 -18.35 12.18 18.01
CA LYS A 257 -17.85 12.76 16.76
C LYS A 257 -16.81 11.91 16.04
N SER A 258 -16.26 10.90 16.69
CA SER A 258 -15.21 10.04 16.11
C SER A 258 -15.32 8.61 16.61
N THR A 259 -14.88 7.69 15.74
CA THR A 259 -14.69 6.27 16.05
C THR A 259 -13.24 5.93 15.78
N ILE A 260 -12.59 5.28 16.74
CA ILE A 260 -11.20 4.82 16.64
C ILE A 260 -11.14 3.30 16.70
N HIS A 261 -10.15 2.71 16.04
CA HIS A 261 -9.86 1.29 16.15
C HIS A 261 -9.01 1.02 17.40
N TRP A 262 -8.99 -0.25 17.81
CA TRP A 262 -8.32 -0.68 19.03
C TRP A 262 -8.07 -2.19 18.96
N VAL A 263 -7.19 -2.69 19.82
CA VAL A 263 -6.99 -4.13 20.03
C VAL A 263 -6.87 -4.43 21.52
N SER A 264 -7.32 -5.59 21.98
CA SER A 264 -7.13 -6.02 23.38
C SER A 264 -5.65 -6.28 23.66
N ALA A 265 -5.10 -5.68 24.72
CA ALA A 265 -3.68 -5.81 25.03
C ALA A 265 -3.27 -7.24 25.39
N GLN A 266 -4.16 -7.98 26.06
CA GLN A 266 -3.91 -9.37 26.49
C GLN A 266 -3.96 -10.37 25.31
N HIS A 267 -4.69 -10.05 24.25
CA HIS A 267 -4.92 -10.97 23.12
C HIS A 267 -4.25 -10.50 21.83
N ALA A 268 -3.62 -9.33 21.83
CA ALA A 268 -2.97 -8.78 20.66
C ALA A 268 -1.81 -9.67 20.18
N VAL A 269 -1.68 -9.76 18.86
CA VAL A 269 -0.56 -10.43 18.19
C VAL A 269 0.48 -9.38 17.84
N ASP A 270 1.72 -9.62 18.24
CA ASP A 270 2.86 -8.78 17.82
C ASP A 270 3.19 -9.01 16.35
N ALA A 271 3.44 -7.94 15.61
CA ALA A 271 3.76 -8.00 14.19
C ALA A 271 4.75 -6.92 13.77
N GLU A 272 5.52 -7.23 12.72
CA GLU A 272 6.24 -6.22 11.95
C GLU A 272 5.31 -5.66 10.87
N VAL A 273 5.15 -4.34 10.82
CA VAL A 273 4.41 -3.66 9.76
C VAL A 273 5.35 -2.75 8.98
N ARG A 274 5.35 -2.88 7.66
CA ARG A 274 6.19 -2.12 6.74
C ARG A 274 5.32 -1.12 5.99
N VAL A 275 5.55 0.15 6.26
CA VAL A 275 4.80 1.27 5.71
C VAL A 275 5.61 1.87 4.56
N TYR A 276 5.06 1.78 3.33
CA TYR A 276 5.73 2.25 2.12
C TYR A 276 5.21 3.61 1.67
N GLU A 277 6.13 4.48 1.25
CA GLU A 277 5.87 5.74 0.56
C GLU A 277 6.48 5.71 -0.86
N ASN A 278 6.32 6.79 -1.62
CA ASN A 278 6.96 6.91 -2.93
C ASN A 278 8.47 6.73 -2.82
N LEU A 279 9.07 5.96 -3.73
CA LEU A 279 10.53 5.73 -3.75
C LEU A 279 11.30 7.01 -4.09
N PHE A 280 10.68 7.90 -4.86
CA PHE A 280 11.25 9.18 -5.26
C PHE A 280 10.40 10.34 -4.73
N THR A 281 11.05 11.46 -4.39
CA THR A 281 10.41 12.69 -3.93
C THR A 281 9.93 13.58 -5.07
N LYS A 282 10.58 13.49 -6.23
CA LYS A 282 10.25 14.26 -7.43
C LYS A 282 9.19 13.53 -8.27
N GLU A 283 8.18 14.29 -8.70
CA GLU A 283 7.03 13.77 -9.43
C GLU A 283 7.38 13.31 -10.85
N ASN A 284 8.08 14.14 -11.61
CA ASN A 284 8.53 13.81 -12.96
C ASN A 284 10.05 13.60 -12.96
N LEU A 285 10.48 12.34 -13.12
CA LEU A 285 11.90 11.97 -13.19
C LEU A 285 12.50 12.13 -14.61
N GLY A 286 11.68 12.48 -15.60
CA GLY A 286 12.13 12.84 -16.95
C GLY A 286 12.51 14.32 -17.09
N ASP A 287 12.15 15.16 -16.13
CA ASP A 287 12.39 16.60 -16.12
C ASP A 287 13.26 16.99 -14.91
N LEU A 288 14.56 16.70 -15.00
CA LEU A 288 15.53 16.93 -13.94
C LEU A 288 16.27 18.25 -14.15
N GLU A 289 16.66 18.90 -13.06
CA GLU A 289 17.55 20.05 -13.07
C GLU A 289 18.91 19.65 -13.68
N GLU A 290 19.57 20.62 -14.34
CA GLU A 290 20.85 20.38 -15.00
C GLU A 290 21.89 19.79 -14.03
N GLY A 291 22.53 18.69 -14.44
CA GLY A 291 23.54 17.99 -13.65
C GLY A 291 22.98 17.08 -12.54
N LYS A 292 21.65 16.94 -12.38
CA LYS A 292 21.03 16.01 -11.42
C LYS A 292 20.75 14.63 -12.00
N ASP A 293 20.87 13.62 -11.16
CA ASP A 293 20.51 12.24 -11.46
C ASP A 293 19.16 11.87 -10.82
N PRO A 294 18.32 10.99 -11.42
CA PRO A 294 17.09 10.53 -10.77
C PRO A 294 17.31 10.00 -9.34
N LEU A 295 18.49 9.41 -9.08
CA LEU A 295 18.84 8.85 -7.78
C LEU A 295 19.08 9.91 -6.69
N ASP A 296 19.33 11.17 -7.06
CA ASP A 296 19.43 12.29 -6.11
C ASP A 296 18.08 12.59 -5.44
N TYR A 297 16.98 12.11 -6.02
CA TYR A 297 15.61 12.30 -5.55
C TYR A 297 15.04 11.10 -4.80
N LEU A 298 15.90 10.17 -4.33
CA LEU A 298 15.44 9.06 -3.49
C LEU A 298 14.80 9.57 -2.20
N ASN A 299 13.64 9.01 -1.86
CA ASN A 299 12.95 9.34 -0.62
C ASN A 299 13.53 8.52 0.54
N PRO A 300 14.19 9.17 1.52
CA PRO A 300 14.72 8.47 2.69
C PRO A 300 13.62 7.83 3.55
N ASN A 301 12.39 8.36 3.45
CA ASN A 301 11.22 7.86 4.16
C ASN A 301 10.37 6.91 3.30
N SER A 302 10.94 6.33 2.22
CA SER A 302 10.23 5.39 1.34
C SER A 302 9.79 4.09 2.02
N LEU A 303 10.39 3.76 3.16
CA LEU A 303 10.05 2.62 3.99
C LEU A 303 10.22 2.98 5.46
N GLU A 304 9.15 2.82 6.23
CA GLU A 304 9.18 2.77 7.68
C GLU A 304 8.88 1.32 8.13
N VAL A 305 9.70 0.80 9.04
CA VAL A 305 9.51 -0.54 9.62
C VAL A 305 9.08 -0.37 11.08
N ILE A 306 7.91 -0.90 11.41
CA ILE A 306 7.27 -0.81 12.72
C ILE A 306 7.29 -2.21 13.34
N PRO A 307 8.24 -2.51 14.25
CA PRO A 307 8.48 -3.88 14.73
C PRO A 307 7.53 -4.37 15.82
N HIS A 308 6.73 -3.48 16.41
CA HIS A 308 5.91 -3.75 17.60
C HIS A 308 4.44 -3.39 17.40
N ALA A 309 3.95 -3.50 16.16
CA ALA A 309 2.54 -3.28 15.89
C ALA A 309 1.69 -4.37 16.58
N LYS A 310 0.49 -4.00 17.01
CA LYS A 310 -0.44 -4.87 17.74
C LYS A 310 -1.64 -5.17 16.86
N LEU A 311 -1.83 -6.43 16.52
CA LEU A 311 -2.91 -6.91 15.65
C LEU A 311 -4.01 -7.60 16.46
N GLU A 312 -5.24 -7.60 15.94
CA GLU A 312 -6.27 -8.48 16.50
C GLU A 312 -5.94 -9.97 16.31
N PRO A 313 -6.44 -10.88 17.18
CA PRO A 313 -6.04 -12.29 17.19
C PRO A 313 -6.28 -13.05 15.89
N SER A 314 -7.29 -12.64 15.12
CA SER A 314 -7.68 -13.30 13.86
C SER A 314 -6.55 -13.29 12.82
N LEU A 315 -5.57 -12.38 12.96
CA LEU A 315 -4.46 -12.21 12.04
C LEU A 315 -3.24 -13.09 12.37
N ALA A 316 -3.23 -13.81 13.50
CA ALA A 316 -2.08 -14.60 13.94
C ALA A 316 -1.57 -15.61 12.89
N ASN A 317 -2.50 -16.20 12.13
CA ASN A 317 -2.24 -17.25 11.16
C ASN A 317 -2.64 -16.84 9.73
N ALA A 318 -2.65 -15.54 9.43
CA ALA A 318 -2.98 -15.06 8.10
C ALA A 318 -1.99 -15.60 7.06
N ALA A 319 -2.50 -16.18 5.97
CA ALA A 319 -1.66 -16.78 4.95
C ALA A 319 -0.86 -15.71 4.17
N PRO A 320 0.36 -16.01 3.70
CA PRO A 320 1.11 -15.11 2.82
C PRO A 320 0.28 -14.68 1.61
N SER A 321 0.43 -13.41 1.21
CA SER A 321 -0.37 -12.77 0.14
C SER A 321 -1.86 -12.56 0.46
N SER A 322 -2.37 -12.95 1.63
CA SER A 322 -3.69 -12.52 2.09
C SER A 322 -3.71 -11.01 2.30
N ARG A 323 -4.85 -10.39 1.99
CA ARG A 323 -5.02 -8.93 1.99
C ARG A 323 -6.12 -8.54 2.96
N PHE A 324 -5.88 -7.46 3.69
CA PHE A 324 -6.78 -6.94 4.70
C PHE A 324 -6.84 -5.43 4.61
N GLN A 325 -7.98 -4.85 4.96
CA GLN A 325 -8.02 -3.43 5.29
C GLN A 325 -7.83 -3.31 6.81
N PHE A 326 -6.73 -2.69 7.22
CA PHE A 326 -6.59 -2.26 8.61
C PHE A 326 -7.44 -1.00 8.77
N GLU A 327 -8.46 -1.09 9.64
CA GLU A 327 -9.44 -0.03 9.85
C GLU A 327 -8.75 1.32 10.06
N ARG A 328 -9.20 2.34 9.31
CA ARG A 328 -8.64 3.72 9.27
C ARG A 328 -7.21 3.89 8.78
N LEU A 329 -6.42 2.83 8.61
CA LEU A 329 -4.99 2.92 8.27
C LEU A 329 -4.72 2.73 6.78
N GLY A 330 -5.32 1.70 6.17
CA GLY A 330 -5.02 1.35 4.78
C GLY A 330 -5.26 -0.11 4.47
N TYR A 331 -4.83 -0.52 3.29
CA TYR A 331 -4.81 -1.91 2.88
C TYR A 331 -3.41 -2.48 3.08
N PHE A 332 -3.36 -3.70 3.60
CA PHE A 332 -2.15 -4.40 3.98
C PHE A 332 -2.17 -5.83 3.41
N CYS A 333 -0.99 -6.34 3.12
CA CYS A 333 -0.77 -7.67 2.57
C CYS A 333 0.24 -8.41 3.44
N VAL A 334 -0.02 -9.69 3.74
CA VAL A 334 0.91 -10.53 4.48
C VAL A 334 2.14 -10.79 3.59
N ASP A 335 3.31 -10.34 4.04
CA ASP A 335 4.57 -10.56 3.34
C ASP A 335 5.03 -12.01 3.53
N ARG A 336 5.72 -12.55 2.53
CA ARG A 336 6.31 -13.90 2.59
C ARG A 336 7.41 -14.05 3.63
N ASP A 337 7.95 -12.95 4.17
CA ASP A 337 8.91 -12.96 5.28
C ASP A 337 8.24 -13.35 6.61
N SER A 338 6.90 -13.43 6.66
CA SER A 338 6.12 -13.87 7.82
C SER A 338 6.51 -15.27 8.29
N LYS A 339 6.58 -15.45 9.61
CA LYS A 339 6.83 -16.74 10.27
C LYS A 339 5.73 -17.04 11.29
N PRO A 340 5.53 -18.31 11.69
CA PRO A 340 4.62 -18.63 12.79
C PRO A 340 4.94 -17.80 14.04
N GLY A 341 3.96 -17.06 14.56
CA GLY A 341 4.12 -16.18 15.72
C GLY A 341 4.84 -14.84 15.46
N ALA A 342 5.30 -14.59 14.22
CA ALA A 342 5.93 -13.33 13.82
C ALA A 342 5.45 -12.92 12.41
N PRO A 343 4.17 -12.54 12.28
CA PRO A 343 3.63 -12.11 11.00
C PRO A 343 4.21 -10.75 10.58
N VAL A 344 4.36 -10.58 9.28
CA VAL A 344 4.89 -9.38 8.65
C VAL A 344 3.87 -8.86 7.65
N PHE A 345 3.50 -7.59 7.75
CA PHE A 345 2.53 -6.97 6.86
C PHE A 345 3.15 -5.80 6.08
N ASN A 346 2.91 -5.77 4.78
CA ASN A 346 3.26 -4.64 3.92
C ASN A 346 2.02 -3.75 3.73
N ARG A 347 2.15 -2.43 3.94
CA ARG A 347 1.12 -1.48 3.51
C ARG A 347 1.07 -1.45 2.00
N THR A 348 0.02 -2.01 1.42
CA THR A 348 -0.23 -2.01 -0.02
C THR A 348 -0.50 -0.60 -0.51
N VAL A 349 -1.50 0.06 0.10
CA VAL A 349 -1.88 1.45 -0.21
C VAL A 349 -2.64 2.05 0.97
N ALA A 350 -2.40 3.32 1.28
CA ALA A 350 -3.14 4.04 2.33
C ALA A 350 -4.62 4.25 1.92
N LEU A 351 -5.50 4.50 2.89
CA LEU A 351 -6.86 4.95 2.58
C LEU A 351 -6.83 6.31 1.85
N LYS A 352 -7.95 6.67 1.21
CA LYS A 352 -8.10 7.97 0.57
C LYS A 352 -8.14 9.04 1.66
N ASP A 353 -7.00 9.67 1.95
CA ASP A 353 -6.91 10.64 3.02
C ASP A 353 -7.11 12.07 2.50
N THR A 354 -8.32 12.58 2.68
CA THR A 354 -8.67 13.97 2.36
C THR A 354 -8.06 14.95 3.39
N TRP A 355 -7.72 14.48 4.60
CA TRP A 355 -7.27 15.30 5.72
C TRP A 355 -5.75 15.47 5.79
N ALA A 356 -4.96 14.43 5.47
CA ALA A 356 -3.51 14.57 5.34
C ALA A 356 -3.12 15.61 4.26
N LYS A 357 -3.93 15.74 3.19
CA LYS A 357 -3.79 16.82 2.19
C LYS A 357 -4.05 18.22 2.79
N VAL A 358 -4.91 18.33 3.80
CA VAL A 358 -5.22 19.60 4.48
C VAL A 358 -4.12 19.94 5.50
N GLU A 359 -3.63 18.97 6.28
CA GLU A 359 -2.52 19.17 7.23
C GLU A 359 -1.23 19.54 6.51
N ARG A 360 -0.82 18.81 5.45
CA ARG A 360 0.37 19.18 4.65
C ARG A 360 0.24 20.59 4.05
N LYS A 361 -0.95 20.98 3.59
CA LYS A 361 -1.22 22.35 3.11
C LYS A 361 -1.17 23.41 4.22
N GLN A 362 -1.44 23.04 5.47
CA GLN A 362 -1.36 23.95 6.61
C GLN A 362 0.08 24.08 7.12
N GLU A 363 0.86 23.00 7.10
CA GLU A 363 2.29 23.00 7.43
C GLU A 363 3.11 23.78 6.40
N GLN A 364 2.83 23.58 5.10
CA GLN A 364 3.45 24.36 4.00
C GLN A 364 3.06 25.84 3.99
N LYS A 365 2.01 26.24 4.72
CA LYS A 365 1.65 27.66 4.91
C LYS A 365 2.30 28.28 6.15
N LYS A 366 2.87 27.45 7.03
CA LYS A 366 3.51 27.85 8.29
C LYS A 366 5.05 27.84 8.19
N ALA A 367 5.60 26.97 7.33
CA ALA A 367 6.96 27.07 6.82
C ALA A 367 7.02 28.14 5.72
#